data_AF-A0A948Z737-F1
#
_entry.id   AF-A0A948Z737-F1
#
_cell.length_a   1.000
_cell.length_b   1.000
_cell.length_c   1.000
_cell.angle_alpha   90.00
_cell.angle_beta   90.00
_cell.angle_gamma   90.00
#
_symmetry.space_group_name_H-M   'P 1'
#
loop_
_entity.id
_entity.type
_entity.pdbx_description
1 polymer ?
#
loop_
_entity_poly.entity_id
_entity_poly.type
_entity_poly.pdbx_seq_one_letter_code
_entity_poly.pdbx_strand_id
1 'polypeptide(L)' 'MKAPNRYVALDVETTGLSPKNGDRVIEIGAVAIEDQGYC' A
#
# COMPACT_ATOMS: atom_id res chain seq x y z
N MET A 1 0.77 -22.49 -16.49
CA MET A 1 1.51 -21.61 -15.58
C MET A 1 0.60 -20.47 -15.18
N LYS A 2 0.35 -20.26 -13.89
CA LYS A 2 -0.42 -19.11 -13.41
C LYS A 2 0.44 -17.86 -13.59
N ALA A 3 -0.15 -16.76 -14.08
CA ALA A 3 0.58 -15.49 -14.07
C ALA A 3 0.94 -15.14 -12.62
N PRO A 4 2.16 -14.64 -12.35
CA PRO A 4 2.55 -14.25 -11.00
C PRO A 4 1.59 -13.17 -10.52
N ASN A 5 1.11 -13.32 -9.28
CA ASN A 5 0.30 -12.29 -8.65
C ASN A 5 1.25 -11.26 -8.03
N ARG A 6 1.00 -9.97 -8.29
CA ARG A 6 1.74 -8.88 -7.65
C ARG A 6 0.80 -8.09 -6.76
N TYR A 7 1.19 -7.92 -5.51
CA TYR A 7 0.50 -7.08 -4.54
C TYR A 7 1.42 -5.93 -4.12
N VAL A 8 0.82 -4.83 -3.65
CA VAL A 8 1.55 -3.75 -3.00
C VAL A 8 0.88 -3.48 -1.66
N ALA A 9 1.61 -3.72 -0.58
CA ALA A 9 1.19 -3.27 0.75
C ALA A 9 1.51 -1.79 0.87
N LEU A 10 0.50 -0.99 1.25
CA LEU A 10 0.61 0.44 1.44
C LEU A 10 0.32 0.77 2.90
N ASP A 11 1.18 1.61 3.46
CA ASP A 11 1.02 2.21 4.77
C ASP A 11 1.15 3.72 4.64
N VAL A 12 0.28 4.45 5.33
CA VAL A 12 0.22 5.92 5.22
C VAL A 12 0.09 6.53 6.60
N GLU A 13 0.90 7.56 6.84
CA GLU A 13 0.77 8.38 8.03
C GLU A 13 0.21 9.74 7.66
N THR A 14 -0.69 10.24 8.50
CA THR A 14 -1.44 11.46 8.26
C THR A 14 -1.27 12.45 9.40
N THR A 15 -1.50 13.74 9.11
CA THR A 15 -1.53 14.78 10.16
C THR A 15 -2.70 14.60 11.14
N GLY A 16 -3.70 13.79 10.78
CA GLY A 16 -4.92 13.56 11.54
C GLY A 16 -5.90 12.66 10.78
N LEU A 17 -7.12 12.51 11.29
CA LEU A 17 -8.09 11.51 10.82
C LEU A 17 -9.17 12.06 9.86
N SER A 18 -9.17 13.36 9.57
CA SER A 18 -10.26 14.00 8.80
C SER A 18 -9.76 14.80 7.61
N PRO A 19 -9.83 14.23 6.39
CA PRO A 19 -9.49 14.95 5.17
C PRO A 19 -10.29 16.24 4.97
N LYS A 20 -11.54 16.27 5.44
CA LYS A 20 -12.43 17.45 5.39
C LYS A 20 -11.95 18.60 6.28
N ASN A 21 -11.26 18.28 7.38
CA ASN A 21 -10.67 19.29 8.28
C ASN A 21 -9.29 19.76 7.81
N GLY A 22 -8.84 19.31 6.63
CA GLY A 22 -7.57 19.71 6.05
C GLY A 22 -6.43 18.74 6.34
N ASP A 23 -6.66 17.61 7.02
CA ASP A 23 -5.62 16.62 7.24
C ASP A 23 -5.06 16.07 5.93
N ARG A 24 -3.76 15.76 5.92
CA ARG A 24 -3.02 15.30 4.74
C ARG A 24 -2.17 14.08 5.08
N VAL A 25 -1.93 13.27 4.07
CA VAL A 25 -0.87 12.25 4.09
C VAL A 25 0.47 12.97 4.10
N ILE A 26 1.36 12.54 4.99
CA ILE A 26 2.72 13.09 5.14
C ILE A 26 3.81 12.04 4.91
N GLU A 27 3.47 10.75 4.99
CA GLU A 27 4.36 9.63 4.68
C GLU A 27 3.62 8.57 3.87
N ILE A 28 4.33 7.92 2.95
CA ILE A 28 3.84 6.77 2.19
C ILE A 28 4.92 5.69 2.19
N GLY A 29 4.64 4.57 2.86
CA GLY A 29 5.39 3.33 2.74
C GLY A 29 4.78 2.41 1.70
N ALA A 30 5.62 1.79 0.86
CA ALA A 30 5.15 0.83 -0.14
C ALA A 30 6.09 -0.38 -0.24
N VAL A 31 5.53 -1.58 -0.17
CA VAL A 31 6.26 -2.85 -0.33
C VAL A 31 5.60 -3.69 -1.41
N ALA A 32 6.35 -4.03 -2.46
CA ALA A 32 5.91 -4.98 -3.47
C ALA A 32 6.06 -6.42 -2.98
N ILE A 33 5.00 -7.21 -3.14
CA ILE A 33 4.95 -8.62 -2.78
C ILE A 33 4.68 -9.40 -4.07
N GLU A 34 5.68 -10.18 -4.49
CA GLU A 34 5.62 -11.03 -5.68
C GLU A 34 5.26 -12.47 -5.25
N ASP A 35 4.05 -12.92 -5.57
CA ASP A 35 3.64 -14.32 -5.39
C ASP A 35 3.93 -15.10 -6.67
N GLN A 36 5.00 -15.88 -6.64
CA GLN A 36 5.43 -16.72 -7.76
C GLN A 36 4.54 -17.94 -7.99
N GLY A 37 3.47 -18.15 -7.19
CA GLY A 37 2.52 -19.24 -7.37
C GLY A 37 3.21 -20.59 -7.46
N TYR A 38 3.69 -21.12 -6.33
CA TYR A 38 4.33 -22.43 -6.28
C TYR A 38 3.47 -23.51 -6.97
N CYS A 39 4.13 -24.30 -7.83
CA CYS A 39 3.65 -25.56 -8.39
C CYS A 39 3.81 -26.69 -7.36
#